data_AF-K2AS92-F1
#
_entry.id   AF-K2AS92-F1
#
_cell.length_a   1.000
_cell.length_b   1.000
_cell.length_c   1.000
_cell.angle_alpha   90.00
_cell.angle_beta   90.00
_cell.angle_gamma   90.00
#
_symmetry.space_group_name_H-M   'P 1'
#
loop_
_entity.id
_entity.type
_entity.pdbx_description
1 polymer ?
#
loop_
_entity_poly.entity_id
_entity_poly.type
_entity_poly.pdbx_seq_one_letter_code
_entity_poly.pdbx_strand_id
1 'polypeptide(L)'
;MKTKNKFKFKYPRFLNLILIYILVYIIFTKTNIFPIETFLSKIGYFGSFFSGIFYAYGFTAGPATAFFALLAKEQNILLCGLLGGLGSLVGDALIFRFIRTSFGKEIKYLSNEKIILAFVKILPRWLKKHLAIIIGMI
;
A
#
# COMPACT_ATOMS: atom_id res chain seq x y z
N MET A 1 42.01 14.61 -1.65
CA MET A 1 40.65 15.17 -1.84
C MET A 1 39.61 14.09 -1.53
N LYS A 2 38.97 14.13 -0.35
CA LYS A 2 37.88 13.20 0.02
C LYS A 2 36.54 13.89 -0.24
N THR A 3 35.91 13.59 -1.36
CA THR A 3 34.53 13.99 -1.68
C THR A 3 33.56 13.23 -0.77
N LYS A 4 33.30 13.78 0.42
CA LYS A 4 32.21 13.34 1.31
C LYS A 4 30.87 13.79 0.70
N ASN A 5 30.37 13.05 -0.28
CA ASN A 5 28.96 13.18 -0.68
C ASN A 5 28.12 12.26 0.21
N LYS A 6 27.79 12.74 1.42
CA LYS A 6 26.86 12.05 2.34
C LYS A 6 25.49 12.72 2.28
N PHE A 7 24.81 12.60 1.13
CA PHE A 7 23.35 12.63 1.13
C PHE A 7 22.85 11.31 1.74
N LYS A 8 22.96 11.20 3.07
CA LYS A 8 22.25 10.15 3.80
C LYS A 8 20.79 10.57 3.84
N PHE A 9 20.00 10.10 2.89
CA PHE A 9 18.57 10.28 2.92
C PHE A 9 18.02 9.68 4.22
N LYS A 10 17.52 10.57 5.08
CA LYS A 10 17.09 10.25 6.46
C LYS A 10 15.86 9.32 6.48
N TYR A 11 15.09 9.28 5.39
CA TYR A 11 13.86 8.49 5.28
C TYR A 11 13.67 7.90 3.87
N PRO A 12 14.31 6.76 3.55
CA PRO A 12 14.26 6.17 2.20
C PRO A 12 12.85 5.74 1.78
N ARG A 13 11.98 5.40 2.73
CA ARG A 13 10.60 4.96 2.46
C ARG A 13 9.69 6.08 1.94
N PHE A 14 9.88 7.32 2.41
CA PHE A 14 9.11 8.48 1.95
C PHE A 14 9.53 8.95 0.56
N LEU A 15 10.80 8.75 0.19
CA LEU A 15 11.25 9.03 -1.18
C LEU A 15 10.59 8.13 -2.20
N ASN A 16 10.41 6.84 -1.89
CA ASN A 16 9.70 5.92 -2.78
C ASN A 16 8.25 6.37 -3.02
N LEU A 17 7.59 6.91 -2.01
CA LEU A 17 6.23 7.46 -2.12
C LEU A 17 6.21 8.67 -3.08
N ILE A 18 7.11 9.63 -2.86
CA ILE A 18 7.26 10.81 -3.71
C ILE A 18 7.60 10.39 -5.15
N LEU A 19 8.48 9.40 -5.32
CA LEU A 19 8.85 8.86 -6.62
C LEU A 19 7.64 8.24 -7.34
N ILE A 20 6.85 7.41 -6.66
CA ILE A 20 5.62 6.80 -7.20
C ILE A 20 4.63 7.88 -7.65
N TYR A 21 4.42 8.91 -6.82
CA TYR A 21 3.51 10.01 -7.15
C TYR A 21 4.01 10.85 -8.33
N ILE A 22 5.30 11.13 -8.41
CA ILE A 22 5.92 11.82 -9.55
C ILE A 22 5.76 10.97 -10.82
N LEU A 23 6.00 9.66 -10.74
CA LEU A 23 5.89 8.73 -11.85
C LEU A 23 4.44 8.69 -12.37
N VAL A 24 3.48 8.63 -11.46
CA VAL A 24 2.04 8.65 -11.79
C VAL A 24 1.64 10.00 -12.38
N TYR A 25 2.12 11.11 -11.82
CA TYR A 25 1.89 12.45 -12.38
C TYR A 25 2.45 12.58 -13.79
N ILE A 26 3.66 12.08 -14.06
CA ILE A 26 4.26 12.10 -15.40
C ILE A 26 3.43 11.25 -16.39
N ILE A 27 3.01 10.05 -15.96
CA ILE A 27 2.15 9.16 -16.76
C ILE A 27 0.82 9.85 -17.12
N PHE A 28 0.19 10.53 -16.15
CA PHE A 28 -1.14 11.12 -16.34
C PHE A 28 -1.11 12.50 -17.02
N THR A 29 -0.04 13.28 -16.87
CA THR A 29 -0.03 14.70 -17.29
C THR A 29 0.59 14.92 -18.67
N LYS A 30 1.48 14.03 -19.14
CA LYS A 30 2.33 14.39 -20.29
C LYS A 30 2.56 13.37 -21.39
N THR A 31 1.87 12.23 -21.43
CA THR A 31 2.29 11.20 -22.38
C THR A 31 1.20 10.66 -23.29
N ASN A 32 1.20 11.17 -24.52
CA ASN A 32 0.85 10.44 -25.74
C ASN A 32 1.85 9.28 -26.05
N ILE A 33 2.66 8.87 -25.06
CA ILE A 33 3.81 7.94 -25.20
C ILE A 33 3.35 6.49 -24.95
N PHE A 34 2.28 6.29 -24.18
CA PHE A 34 1.56 5.03 -24.09
C PHE A 34 0.08 5.35 -24.11
N PRO A 35 -0.71 4.83 -25.07
CA PRO A 35 -2.15 4.96 -25.03
C PRO A 35 -2.68 4.00 -23.94
N ILE A 36 -2.40 4.33 -22.69
CA ILE A 36 -2.82 3.62 -21.48
C ILE A 36 -4.34 3.51 -21.50
N GLU A 37 -5.04 4.52 -22.01
CA GLU A 37 -6.47 4.46 -22.28
C GLU A 37 -6.78 3.22 -23.14
N THR A 38 -6.22 3.09 -24.35
CA THR A 38 -6.47 1.92 -25.22
C THR A 38 -6.00 0.57 -24.64
N PHE A 39 -4.94 0.56 -23.82
CA PHE A 39 -4.44 -0.65 -23.19
C PHE A 39 -5.33 -1.07 -22.01
N LEU A 40 -5.84 -0.12 -21.24
CA LEU A 40 -6.85 -0.33 -20.20
C LEU A 40 -8.18 -0.75 -20.81
N SER A 41 -8.61 -0.16 -21.93
CA SER A 41 -9.78 -0.60 -22.69
C SER A 41 -9.66 -2.06 -23.09
N LYS A 42 -8.49 -2.49 -23.59
CA LYS A 42 -8.21 -3.88 -23.96
C LYS A 42 -8.17 -4.84 -22.78
N ILE A 43 -7.58 -4.40 -21.66
CA ILE A 43 -7.51 -5.20 -20.43
C ILE A 43 -8.88 -5.29 -19.77
N GLY A 44 -9.75 -4.30 -19.97
CA GLY A 44 -11.15 -4.37 -19.61
C GLY A 44 -11.34 -4.57 -18.10
N TYR A 45 -12.19 -5.52 -17.77
CA TYR A 45 -12.55 -5.94 -16.41
C TYR A 45 -11.38 -6.47 -15.58
N PHE A 46 -10.33 -7.01 -16.21
CA PHE A 46 -9.12 -7.41 -15.49
C PHE A 46 -8.39 -6.20 -14.91
N GLY A 47 -8.49 -5.05 -15.56
CA GLY A 47 -7.88 -3.80 -15.13
C GLY A 47 -8.52 -3.30 -13.84
N SER A 48 -9.83 -3.48 -13.72
CA SER A 48 -10.59 -3.15 -12.51
C SER A 48 -10.18 -4.03 -11.33
N PHE A 49 -9.98 -5.33 -11.57
CA PHE A 49 -9.51 -6.27 -10.54
C PHE A 49 -8.10 -5.91 -10.03
N PHE A 50 -7.14 -5.67 -10.93
CA PHE A 50 -5.79 -5.28 -10.53
C PHE A 50 -5.74 -3.89 -9.89
N SER A 51 -6.53 -2.94 -10.39
CA SER A 51 -6.68 -1.62 -9.76
C SER A 51 -7.19 -1.77 -8.34
N GLY A 52 -8.09 -2.73 -8.08
CA GLY A 52 -8.53 -3.12 -6.75
C GLY A 52 -7.41 -3.59 -5.84
N ILE A 53 -6.57 -4.51 -6.32
CA ILE A 53 -5.40 -5.01 -5.57
C ILE A 53 -4.47 -3.85 -5.19
N PHE A 54 -4.19 -2.94 -6.13
CA PHE A 54 -3.34 -1.77 -5.88
C PHE A 54 -4.02 -0.73 -4.98
N TYR A 55 -5.34 -0.68 -4.95
CA TYR A 55 -6.08 0.24 -4.10
C TYR A 55 -5.92 -0.08 -2.61
N ALA A 56 -5.82 -1.37 -2.24
CA ALA A 56 -5.61 -1.82 -0.87
C ALA A 56 -4.31 -1.26 -0.24
N TYR A 57 -3.32 -0.93 -1.05
CA TYR A 57 -2.05 -0.40 -0.57
C TYR A 57 -2.05 1.14 -0.55
N GLY A 58 -1.91 1.73 0.62
CA GLY A 58 -2.09 3.17 0.84
C GLY A 58 -1.25 4.09 -0.05
N PHE A 59 -0.05 3.67 -0.47
CA PHE A 59 0.79 4.46 -1.38
C PHE A 59 0.39 4.34 -2.86
N THR A 60 -0.33 3.30 -3.25
CA THR A 60 -0.82 3.09 -4.62
C THR A 60 -2.32 3.36 -4.78
N ALA A 61 -3.01 3.72 -3.70
CA ALA A 61 -4.43 4.09 -3.71
C ALA A 61 -4.75 5.29 -4.62
N GLY A 62 -3.94 6.35 -4.57
CA GLY A 62 -4.10 7.53 -5.44
C GLY A 62 -4.02 7.15 -6.94
N PRO A 63 -2.94 6.50 -7.38
CA PRO A 63 -2.81 5.98 -8.74
C PRO A 63 -3.93 5.00 -9.14
N ALA A 64 -4.30 4.08 -8.26
CA ALA A 64 -5.39 3.12 -8.50
C ALA A 64 -6.74 3.82 -8.71
N THR A 65 -7.01 4.89 -7.95
CA THR A 65 -8.22 5.71 -8.11
C THR A 65 -8.25 6.35 -9.50
N ALA A 66 -7.12 6.85 -9.97
CA ALA A 66 -7.01 7.44 -11.30
C ALA A 66 -7.27 6.39 -12.41
N PHE A 67 -6.81 5.15 -12.23
CA PHE A 67 -7.14 4.04 -13.13
C PHE A 67 -8.63 3.68 -13.11
N PHE A 68 -9.27 3.62 -11.93
CA PHE A 68 -10.72 3.41 -11.84
C PHE A 68 -11.51 4.52 -12.54
N ALA A 69 -11.06 5.77 -12.43
CA ALA A 69 -11.71 6.90 -13.12
C ALA A 69 -11.64 6.80 -14.65
N LEU A 70 -10.56 6.23 -15.19
CA LEU A 70 -10.44 5.93 -16.62
C LEU A 70 -11.34 4.75 -17.03
N LEU A 71 -11.30 3.65 -16.27
CA LEU A 71 -12.10 2.44 -16.57
C LEU A 71 -13.62 2.68 -16.44
N ALA A 72 -14.03 3.55 -15.51
CA ALA A 72 -15.44 3.89 -15.30
C ALA A 72 -16.08 4.59 -16.51
N LYS A 73 -15.30 5.20 -17.41
CA LYS A 73 -15.81 5.82 -18.64
C LYS A 73 -16.18 4.80 -19.71
N GLU A 74 -15.56 3.62 -19.69
CA GLU A 74 -15.69 2.63 -20.75
C GLU A 74 -16.44 1.36 -20.34
N GLN A 75 -16.63 1.14 -19.04
CA GLN A 75 -17.22 -0.10 -18.50
C GLN A 75 -18.40 0.17 -17.57
N ASN A 76 -19.20 -0.87 -17.34
CA ASN A 76 -20.25 -0.80 -16.35
C ASN A 76 -19.66 -0.64 -14.94
N ILE A 77 -19.98 0.49 -14.30
CA ILE A 77 -19.48 0.91 -13.00
C ILE A 77 -19.74 -0.15 -11.92
N LEU A 78 -20.90 -0.84 -11.96
CA LEU A 78 -21.23 -1.88 -10.98
C LEU A 78 -20.30 -3.09 -11.07
N LEU A 79 -20.05 -3.59 -12.30
CA LEU A 79 -19.15 -4.72 -12.53
C LEU A 79 -17.70 -4.35 -12.22
N CYS A 80 -17.29 -3.14 -12.63
CA CYS A 80 -15.97 -2.60 -12.33
C CYS A 80 -15.74 -2.48 -10.80
N GLY A 81 -16.74 -1.98 -10.07
CA GLY A 81 -16.71 -1.87 -8.61
C GLY A 81 -16.70 -3.23 -7.91
N LEU A 82 -17.47 -4.21 -8.38
CA LEU A 82 -17.45 -5.59 -7.84
C LEU A 82 -16.08 -6.24 -8.01
N LEU A 83 -15.52 -6.19 -9.22
CA LEU A 83 -14.20 -6.76 -9.50
C LEU A 83 -13.08 -6.01 -8.78
N GLY A 84 -13.17 -4.67 -8.71
CA GLY A 84 -12.26 -3.86 -7.91
C GLY A 84 -12.32 -4.18 -6.43
N GLY A 85 -13.52 -4.39 -5.87
CA GLY A 85 -13.71 -4.81 -4.49
C GLY A 85 -13.12 -6.20 -4.21
N LEU A 86 -13.35 -7.16 -5.11
CA LEU A 86 -12.73 -8.49 -5.02
C LEU A 86 -11.19 -8.41 -5.10
N GLY A 87 -10.67 -7.56 -5.99
CA GLY A 87 -9.24 -7.28 -6.07
C GLY A 87 -8.70 -6.70 -4.77
N SER A 88 -9.39 -5.72 -4.18
CA SER A 88 -9.01 -5.11 -2.90
C SER A 88 -8.98 -6.12 -1.76
N LEU A 89 -9.94 -7.06 -1.72
CA LEU A 89 -9.95 -8.13 -0.72
C LEU A 89 -8.74 -9.06 -0.84
N VAL A 90 -8.36 -9.41 -2.08
CA VAL A 90 -7.13 -10.18 -2.34
C VAL A 90 -5.89 -9.37 -1.97
N GLY A 91 -5.89 -8.06 -2.27
CA GLY A 91 -4.84 -7.13 -1.88
C GLY A 91 -4.64 -7.10 -0.36
N ASP A 92 -5.72 -6.92 0.40
CA ASP A 92 -5.68 -6.95 1.87
C ASP A 92 -5.15 -8.29 2.38
N ALA A 93 -5.62 -9.41 1.84
CA ALA A 93 -5.13 -10.74 2.24
C ALA A 93 -3.63 -10.92 1.96
N LEU A 94 -3.13 -10.43 0.83
CA LEU A 94 -1.71 -10.42 0.49
C LEU A 94 -0.90 -9.54 1.45
N ILE A 95 -1.41 -8.35 1.76
CA ILE A 95 -0.80 -7.43 2.72
C ILE A 95 -0.72 -8.08 4.10
N PHE A 96 -1.81 -8.67 4.60
CA PHE A 96 -1.82 -9.37 5.88
C PHE A 96 -0.82 -10.53 5.91
N ARG A 97 -0.76 -11.34 4.85
CA ARG A 97 0.19 -12.46 4.75
C ARG A 97 1.64 -11.97 4.72
N PHE A 98 1.91 -10.91 3.96
CA PHE A 98 3.25 -10.32 3.87
C PHE A 98 3.68 -9.69 5.20
N ILE A 99 2.79 -8.92 5.84
CA ILE A 99 3.06 -8.30 7.14
C ILE A 99 3.36 -9.39 8.18
N ARG A 100 2.50 -10.41 8.28
CA ARG A 100 2.68 -11.50 9.24
C ARG A 100 4.01 -12.22 9.05
N THR A 101 4.39 -12.51 7.80
CA THR A 101 5.60 -13.28 7.49
C THR A 101 6.88 -12.45 7.65
N SER A 102 6.89 -11.21 7.17
CA SER A 102 8.07 -10.34 7.15
C SER A 102 8.30 -9.63 8.49
N PHE A 103 7.24 -9.16 9.15
CA PHE A 103 7.35 -8.39 10.39
C PHE A 103 7.16 -9.22 11.66
N GLY A 104 6.73 -10.48 11.58
CA GLY A 104 6.52 -11.30 12.79
C GLY A 104 7.76 -11.39 13.69
N LYS A 105 8.96 -11.50 13.09
CA LYS A 105 10.23 -11.51 13.84
C LYS A 105 10.58 -10.13 14.42
N GLU A 106 10.36 -9.06 13.66
CA GLU A 106 10.64 -7.68 14.08
C GLU A 106 9.69 -7.22 15.20
N ILE A 107 8.41 -7.59 15.11
CA ILE A 107 7.39 -7.32 16.13
C ILE A 107 7.74 -8.03 17.44
N LYS A 108 8.19 -9.29 17.36
CA LYS A 108 8.66 -10.05 18.54
C LYS A 108 9.93 -9.45 19.16
N TYR A 109 10.81 -8.88 18.36
CA TYR A 109 11.98 -8.18 18.87
C TYR A 109 11.58 -6.85 19.54
N LEU A 110 10.71 -6.07 18.89
CA LEU A 110 10.15 -4.82 19.44
C LEU A 110 9.41 -5.06 20.77
N SER A 111 8.62 -6.13 20.89
CA SER A 111 7.87 -6.39 22.12
C SER A 111 8.77 -6.61 23.36
N ASN A 112 10.03 -6.99 23.15
CA ASN A 112 11.02 -7.18 24.21
C ASN A 112 11.86 -5.93 24.50
N GLU A 113 11.69 -4.84 23.75
CA GLU A 113 12.42 -3.60 23.98
C GLU A 113 11.95 -2.90 25.26
N LYS A 114 12.92 -2.40 26.04
CA LYS A 114 12.67 -1.80 27.36
C LYS A 114 11.72 -0.60 27.29
N ILE A 115 11.79 0.16 26.19
CA ILE A 115 10.94 1.34 25.93
C ILE A 115 9.47 0.91 25.77
N ILE A 116 9.23 -0.19 25.05
CA ILE A 116 7.88 -0.70 24.79
C ILE A 116 7.30 -1.29 26.07
N LEU A 117 8.11 -2.04 26.85
CA LEU A 117 7.68 -2.56 28.15
C LEU A 117 7.35 -1.45 29.16
N ALA A 118 8.11 -0.35 29.17
CA ALA A 118 7.81 0.82 29.99
C ALA A 118 6.49 1.49 29.57
N PHE A 119 6.25 1.62 28.26
CA PHE A 119 5.02 2.17 27.72
C PHE A 119 3.80 1.29 28.02
N VAL A 120 3.95 -0.03 27.90
CA VAL A 120 2.90 -1.00 28.24
C VAL A 120 2.55 -0.97 29.72
N LYS A 121 3.50 -0.70 30.63
CA LYS A 121 3.19 -0.57 32.06
C LYS A 121 2.21 0.58 32.35
N ILE A 122 2.30 1.68 31.61
CA ILE A 122 1.46 2.88 31.74
C ILE A 122 0.05 2.66 31.17
N LEU A 123 -0.14 1.67 30.30
CA LEU A 123 -1.43 1.42 29.66
C LEU A 123 -2.50 0.83 30.62
N PRO A 124 -3.75 1.29 30.53
CA PRO A 124 -4.86 0.78 31.33
C PRO A 124 -5.17 -0.69 31.01
N ARG A 125 -5.74 -1.42 31.99
CA ARG A 125 -5.96 -2.88 31.92
C ARG A 125 -6.79 -3.33 30.72
N TRP A 126 -7.71 -2.50 30.24
CA TRP A 126 -8.53 -2.78 29.06
C TRP A 126 -7.71 -2.82 27.75
N LEU A 127 -6.76 -1.88 27.57
CA LEU A 127 -5.87 -1.90 26.39
C LEU A 127 -4.86 -3.05 26.43
N LYS A 128 -4.35 -3.42 27.61
CA LYS A 128 -3.43 -4.55 27.76
C LYS A 128 -4.01 -5.86 27.22
N LYS A 129 -5.30 -6.11 27.48
CA LYS A 129 -6.00 -7.32 27.02
C LYS A 129 -6.05 -7.39 25.49
N HIS A 130 -6.34 -6.28 24.81
CA HIS A 130 -6.41 -6.24 23.34
C HIS A 130 -5.03 -6.28 22.68
N LEU A 131 -4.03 -5.59 23.24
CA LEU A 131 -2.66 -5.63 22.73
C LEU A 131 -2.02 -7.02 22.87
N ALA A 132 -2.28 -7.72 23.98
CA ALA A 132 -1.78 -9.09 24.17
C ALA A 132 -2.36 -10.08 23.15
N ILE A 133 -3.63 -9.91 22.76
CA ILE A 133 -4.26 -10.72 21.70
C ILE A 133 -3.60 -10.46 20.35
N ILE A 134 -3.32 -9.19 20.01
CA ILE A 134 -2.65 -8.83 18.75
C ILE A 134 -1.22 -9.36 18.70
N ILE A 135 -0.47 -9.25 19.81
CA ILE A 135 0.93 -9.71 19.88
C ILE A 135 1.02 -11.25 19.94
N GLY A 136 0.07 -11.93 20.60
CA GLY A 136 0.07 -13.39 20.73
C GLY A 136 -0.48 -14.14 19.51
N MET A 137 -1.20 -13.46 18.61
CA MET A 137 -1.76 -14.05 17.38
C MET A 137 -0.80 -13.94 16.17
N ILE A 138 0.26 -13.14 16.29
CA ILE A 138 1.33 -12.93 15.29
C ILE A 138 2.42 -14.00 15.47
#